data_AF-A0A699T0B5-F1
#
_entry.id   AF-A0A699T0B5-F1
#
_cell.length_a   1.000
_cell.length_b   1.000
_cell.length_c   1.000
_cell.angle_alpha   90.00
_cell.angle_beta   90.00
_cell.angle_gamma   90.00
#
_symmetry.space_group_name_H-M   'P 1'
#
loop_
_entity.id
_entity.type
_entity.pdbx_description
1 polymer ?
#
loop_
_entity_poly.entity_id
_entity_poly.type
_entity_poly.pdbx_seq_one_letter_code
_entity_poly.pdbx_strand_id
1 'polypeptide(L)'
;NNFELKQSLINLVQSNQFTGRKDPYNHLRFSNKVTSTFRHPEVPNTTIKFLLFPFSLEGEARTWLDKEPPRSILTWEDLVYKFINQFFPPSKTTYLRNEIINFLQKPNETFNEAWERFKNLLRQCPHHGFSELHQLDTFYNALNPNDQDALDSAAGGNFLDKIPRDGLAIIESKSKVRYSRSHVTDSRVSRNARLPSSSPSHYFDLQQIAASLEDKLDIRMNHFEKSLND
;
A
#
# COMPACT_ATOMS: atom_id res chain seq x y z
N ASN A 1 -16.51 -16.16 36.20
CA ASN A 1 -15.90 -15.29 35.19
C ASN A 1 -16.62 -15.43 33.88
N ASN A 2 -17.50 -14.48 33.55
CA ASN A 2 -18.12 -14.37 32.23
C ASN A 2 -17.32 -13.34 31.44
N PHE A 3 -16.33 -13.80 30.68
CA PHE A 3 -15.65 -12.94 29.72
C PHE A 3 -16.59 -12.71 28.53
N GLU A 4 -16.85 -11.44 28.20
CA GLU A 4 -17.64 -11.04 27.03
C GLU A 4 -16.85 -10.05 26.18
N LEU A 5 -16.98 -10.17 24.86
CA LEU A 5 -16.40 -9.20 23.94
C LEU A 5 -17.19 -7.89 23.97
N LYS A 6 -16.50 -6.78 24.20
CA LYS A 6 -17.12 -5.45 24.11
C LYS A 6 -17.66 -5.20 22.70
N GLN A 7 -18.91 -4.73 22.60
CA GLN A 7 -19.55 -4.41 21.32
C GLN A 7 -18.75 -3.38 20.50
N SER A 8 -18.08 -2.43 21.16
CA SER A 8 -17.20 -1.45 20.50
C SER A 8 -16.05 -2.11 19.73
N LEU A 9 -15.46 -3.18 20.25
CA LEU A 9 -14.41 -3.95 19.56
C LEU A 9 -14.98 -4.71 18.35
N ILE A 10 -16.18 -5.28 18.50
CA ILE A 10 -16.88 -5.96 17.41
C ILE A 10 -17.19 -4.97 16.28
N ASN A 11 -17.77 -3.81 16.59
CA ASN A 11 -18.07 -2.77 15.62
C ASN A 11 -16.81 -2.27 14.91
N LEU A 12 -15.68 -2.16 15.63
CA LEU A 12 -14.41 -1.74 15.06
C LEU A 12 -13.89 -2.72 14.01
N VAL A 13 -13.89 -4.03 14.30
CA VAL A 13 -13.44 -5.03 13.31
C VAL A 13 -14.44 -5.18 12.16
N GLN A 14 -15.74 -4.98 12.41
CA GLN A 14 -16.78 -4.98 11.38
C GLN A 14 -16.63 -3.80 10.41
N SER A 15 -16.17 -2.64 10.89
CA SER A 15 -15.93 -1.46 10.03
C SER A 15 -14.83 -1.67 8.98
N ASN A 16 -14.03 -2.73 9.10
CA ASN A 16 -12.99 -3.09 8.15
C ASN A 16 -13.00 -4.59 7.84
N GLN A 17 -14.18 -5.09 7.45
CA GLN A 17 -14.30 -6.50 7.08
C GLN A 17 -13.47 -6.87 5.85
N PHE A 18 -13.00 -8.11 5.87
CA PHE A 18 -12.31 -8.77 4.78
C PHE A 18 -13.28 -9.67 4.01
N THR A 19 -13.41 -9.40 2.72
CA THR A 19 -14.33 -10.10 1.81
C THR A 19 -13.64 -11.13 0.93
N GLY A 20 -12.30 -11.28 1.02
CA GLY A 20 -11.49 -12.10 0.12
C GLY A 20 -10.77 -11.32 -0.98
N ARG A 21 -11.13 -10.05 -1.23
CA ARG A 21 -10.58 -9.26 -2.35
C ARG A 21 -9.44 -8.31 -1.98
N LYS A 22 -9.33 -7.96 -0.69
CA LYS A 22 -8.26 -7.09 -0.18
C LYS A 22 -6.98 -7.91 0.02
N ASP A 23 -5.88 -7.26 0.38
CA ASP A 23 -4.67 -7.96 0.82
C ASP A 23 -4.89 -8.62 2.20
N PRO A 24 -4.81 -9.96 2.31
CA PRO A 24 -5.02 -10.65 3.59
C PRO A 24 -3.92 -10.35 4.62
N TYR A 25 -2.70 -10.00 4.21
CA TYR A 25 -1.65 -9.64 5.16
C TYR A 25 -1.95 -8.32 5.86
N ASN A 26 -2.44 -7.33 5.12
CA ASN A 26 -2.91 -6.07 5.69
C ASN A 26 -4.12 -6.27 6.62
N HIS A 27 -5.03 -7.18 6.28
CA HIS A 27 -6.13 -7.57 7.17
C HIS A 27 -5.63 -8.14 8.50
N LEU A 28 -4.70 -9.10 8.45
CA LEU A 28 -4.09 -9.67 9.66
C LEU A 28 -3.36 -8.62 10.49
N ARG A 29 -2.64 -7.68 9.87
CA ARG A 29 -1.99 -6.56 10.58
C ARG A 29 -3.02 -5.69 11.29
N PHE A 30 -4.14 -5.37 10.64
CA PHE A 30 -5.23 -4.63 11.24
C PHE A 30 -5.83 -5.38 12.44
N SER A 31 -6.19 -6.65 12.28
CA SER A 31 -6.75 -7.46 13.38
C SER A 31 -5.78 -7.61 14.56
N ASN A 32 -4.49 -7.78 14.29
CA ASN A 32 -3.45 -7.80 15.33
C ASN A 32 -3.32 -6.45 16.05
N LYS A 33 -3.44 -5.32 15.33
CA LYS A 33 -3.42 -3.98 15.91
C LYS A 33 -4.63 -3.71 16.79
N VAL A 34 -5.84 -4.12 16.37
CA VAL A 34 -7.06 -3.97 17.19
C VAL A 34 -6.99 -4.83 18.45
N THR A 35 -6.49 -6.05 18.34
CA THR A 35 -6.41 -6.96 19.48
C THR A 35 -5.30 -6.60 20.45
N SER A 36 -4.23 -5.91 20.01
CA SER A 36 -3.16 -5.46 20.90
C SER A 36 -3.54 -4.28 21.80
N THR A 37 -4.56 -3.48 21.42
CA THR A 37 -5.06 -2.37 22.24
C THR A 37 -5.94 -2.82 23.40
N PHE A 38 -6.38 -4.09 23.41
CA PHE A 38 -7.22 -4.64 24.46
C PHE A 38 -6.43 -5.62 25.33
N ARG A 39 -6.55 -5.47 26.66
CA ARG A 39 -5.93 -6.36 27.64
C ARG A 39 -6.98 -6.78 28.67
N HIS A 40 -7.00 -8.07 28.99
CA HIS A 40 -7.82 -8.62 30.06
C HIS A 40 -6.94 -9.49 30.96
N PRO A 41 -6.91 -9.30 32.29
CA PRO A 41 -5.96 -9.96 33.18
C PRO A 41 -5.97 -11.50 33.10
N GLU A 42 -7.14 -12.08 32.89
CA GLU A 42 -7.34 -13.54 32.93
C GLU A 42 -7.50 -14.19 31.55
N VAL A 43 -7.56 -13.40 30.48
CA VAL A 43 -7.84 -13.91 29.13
C VAL A 43 -6.64 -13.65 28.23
N PRO A 44 -5.96 -14.70 27.74
CA PRO A 44 -4.85 -14.55 26.81
C PRO A 44 -5.26 -13.77 25.56
N ASN A 45 -4.34 -12.94 25.05
CA ASN A 45 -4.59 -12.16 23.84
C ASN A 45 -4.92 -13.03 22.62
N THR A 46 -4.37 -14.24 22.55
CA THR A 46 -4.70 -15.24 21.53
C THR A 46 -6.17 -15.65 21.57
N THR A 47 -6.76 -15.81 22.76
CA THR A 47 -8.20 -16.09 22.92
C THR A 47 -9.05 -14.92 22.39
N ILE A 48 -8.66 -13.68 22.71
CA ILE A 48 -9.33 -12.48 22.19
C ILE A 48 -9.26 -12.42 20.65
N LYS A 49 -8.09 -12.72 20.06
CA LYS A 49 -7.92 -12.79 18.60
C LYS A 49 -8.86 -13.80 17.96
N PHE A 50 -8.94 -15.00 18.51
CA PHE A 50 -9.83 -16.05 18.00
C PHE A 50 -11.30 -15.66 18.06
N LEU A 51 -11.74 -15.03 19.14
CA LEU A 51 -13.13 -14.62 19.30
C LEU A 51 -13.50 -13.45 18.37
N LEU A 52 -12.57 -12.51 18.14
CA LEU A 52 -12.83 -11.34 17.28
C LEU A 52 -12.67 -11.61 15.79
N PHE A 53 -11.77 -12.50 15.38
CA PHE A 53 -11.45 -12.70 13.97
C PHE A 53 -12.66 -13.04 13.09
N PRO A 54 -13.62 -13.91 13.50
CA PRO A 54 -14.81 -14.20 12.69
C PRO A 54 -15.67 -12.96 12.38
N PHE A 55 -15.72 -11.98 13.29
CA PHE A 55 -16.45 -10.72 13.08
C PHE A 55 -15.75 -9.79 12.08
N SER A 56 -14.45 -10.01 11.86
CA SER A 56 -13.66 -9.27 10.87
C SER A 56 -13.79 -9.81 9.44
N LEU A 57 -14.55 -10.89 9.23
CA LEU A 57 -14.75 -11.52 7.92
C LEU A 57 -16.17 -11.25 7.40
N GLU A 58 -16.30 -11.20 6.07
CA GLU A 58 -17.57 -11.07 5.37
C GLU A 58 -17.53 -11.89 4.06
N GLY A 59 -18.70 -12.23 3.52
CA GLY A 59 -18.83 -12.84 2.19
C GLY A 59 -18.06 -14.15 2.04
N GLU A 60 -17.23 -14.23 1.00
CA GLU A 60 -16.42 -15.42 0.69
C GLU A 60 -15.48 -15.79 1.85
N ALA A 61 -14.88 -14.79 2.50
CA ALA A 61 -13.97 -15.04 3.61
C ALA A 61 -14.67 -15.62 4.83
N ARG A 62 -15.89 -15.13 5.13
CA ARG A 62 -16.68 -15.71 6.22
C ARG A 62 -17.11 -17.14 5.88
N THR A 63 -17.58 -17.34 4.65
CA THR A 63 -17.98 -18.66 4.14
C THR A 63 -16.83 -19.66 4.17
N TRP A 64 -15.59 -19.24 3.89
CA TRP A 64 -14.41 -20.08 4.02
C TRP A 64 -14.20 -20.55 5.46
N LEU A 65 -14.24 -19.63 6.44
CA LEU A 65 -14.03 -19.98 7.84
C LEU A 65 -15.09 -20.96 8.34
N ASP A 66 -16.35 -20.76 7.96
CA ASP A 66 -17.46 -21.63 8.36
C ASP A 66 -17.38 -23.04 7.74
N LYS A 67 -16.62 -23.21 6.63
CA LYS A 67 -16.39 -24.51 5.96
C LYS A 67 -15.18 -25.27 6.47
N GLU A 68 -14.35 -24.67 7.32
CA GLU A 68 -13.18 -25.35 7.86
C GLU A 68 -13.59 -26.57 8.69
N PRO A 69 -12.94 -27.74 8.52
CA PRO A 69 -13.29 -28.93 9.28
C PRO A 69 -13.15 -28.69 10.79
N PRO A 70 -14.00 -29.33 11.62
CA PRO A 70 -13.84 -29.28 13.06
C PRO A 70 -12.43 -29.68 13.47
N ARG A 71 -11.83 -28.93 14.40
CA ARG A 71 -10.47 -29.15 14.92
C ARG A 71 -9.34 -28.98 13.88
N SER A 72 -9.59 -28.36 12.72
CA SER A 72 -8.55 -28.05 11.74
C SER A 72 -7.70 -26.83 12.13
N ILE A 73 -8.24 -25.93 12.96
CA ILE A 73 -7.58 -24.72 13.46
C ILE A 73 -7.49 -24.86 14.98
N LEU A 74 -6.28 -25.12 15.50
CA LEU A 74 -6.03 -25.31 16.93
C LEU A 74 -5.27 -24.13 17.55
N THR A 75 -4.44 -23.47 16.74
CA THR A 75 -3.60 -22.34 17.13
C THR A 75 -3.84 -21.13 16.24
N TRP A 76 -3.45 -19.94 16.73
CA TRP A 76 -3.59 -18.72 15.95
C TRP A 76 -2.74 -18.81 14.67
N GLU A 77 -1.60 -19.47 14.77
CA GLU A 77 -0.68 -19.79 13.69
C GLU A 77 -1.34 -20.67 12.62
N ASP A 78 -2.13 -21.69 13.02
CA ASP A 78 -2.90 -22.52 12.08
C ASP A 78 -3.93 -21.69 11.31
N LEU A 79 -4.65 -20.80 12.01
CA LEU A 79 -5.63 -19.91 11.40
C LEU A 79 -4.95 -19.00 10.38
N VAL A 80 -3.85 -18.35 10.76
CA VAL A 80 -3.08 -17.46 9.88
C VAL A 80 -2.58 -18.23 8.66
N TYR A 81 -1.99 -19.42 8.85
CA TYR A 81 -1.48 -20.24 7.77
C TYR A 81 -2.57 -20.62 6.76
N LYS A 82 -3.71 -21.12 7.24
CA LYS A 82 -4.84 -21.51 6.38
C LYS A 82 -5.47 -20.31 5.68
N PHE A 83 -5.65 -19.20 6.40
CA PHE A 83 -6.20 -17.96 5.85
C PHE A 83 -5.32 -17.41 4.72
N ILE A 84 -4.01 -17.32 4.95
CA ILE A 84 -3.06 -16.86 3.92
C ILE A 84 -3.05 -17.81 2.72
N ASN A 85 -3.00 -19.12 2.94
CA ASN A 85 -3.00 -20.07 1.83
C ASN A 85 -4.30 -20.03 1.00
N GLN A 86 -5.43 -19.71 1.62
CA GLN A 86 -6.70 -19.55 0.92
C GLN A 86 -6.73 -18.27 0.07
N PHE A 87 -6.34 -17.13 0.63
CA PHE A 87 -6.56 -15.82 0.00
C PHE A 87 -5.32 -15.24 -0.70
N PHE A 88 -4.13 -15.74 -0.39
CA PHE A 88 -2.87 -15.37 -1.02
C PHE A 88 -1.88 -16.55 -1.03
N PRO A 89 -2.15 -17.58 -1.85
CA PRO A 89 -1.34 -18.79 -1.85
C PRO A 89 0.14 -18.51 -2.19
N PRO A 90 1.08 -19.33 -1.71
CA PRO A 90 2.51 -19.18 -2.01
C PRO A 90 2.81 -19.14 -3.51
N SER A 91 2.06 -19.89 -4.33
CA SER A 91 2.18 -19.86 -5.81
C SER A 91 1.93 -18.47 -6.39
N LYS A 92 0.97 -17.71 -5.85
CA LYS A 92 0.70 -16.32 -6.25
C LYS A 92 1.87 -15.41 -5.86
N THR A 93 2.46 -15.61 -4.68
CA THR A 93 3.67 -14.90 -4.27
C THR A 93 4.82 -15.18 -5.24
N THR A 94 5.07 -16.44 -5.58
CA THR A 94 6.11 -16.84 -6.54
C THR A 94 5.87 -16.22 -7.92
N TYR A 95 4.63 -16.29 -8.43
CA TYR A 95 4.25 -15.69 -9.70
C TYR A 95 4.53 -14.19 -9.72
N LEU A 96 4.04 -13.43 -8.73
CA LEU A 96 4.23 -11.97 -8.68
C LEU A 96 5.71 -11.59 -8.52
N ARG A 97 6.49 -12.34 -7.74
CA ARG A 97 7.95 -12.13 -7.64
C ARG A 97 8.63 -12.33 -8.99
N ASN A 98 8.24 -13.35 -9.74
CA ASN A 98 8.78 -13.60 -11.08
C ASN A 98 8.38 -12.51 -12.07
N GLU A 99 7.15 -12.00 -12.01
CA GLU A 99 6.71 -10.87 -12.84
C GLU A 99 7.48 -9.59 -12.52
N ILE A 100 7.85 -9.37 -11.25
CA ILE A 100 8.70 -8.24 -10.85
C ILE A 100 10.11 -8.40 -11.41
N ILE A 101 10.76 -9.55 -11.18
CA ILE A 101 12.16 -9.80 -11.60
C ILE A 101 12.30 -9.78 -13.13
N ASN A 102 11.35 -10.37 -13.84
CA ASN A 102 11.38 -10.46 -15.30
C ASN A 102 10.59 -9.31 -15.97
N PHE A 103 10.37 -8.21 -15.24
CA PHE A 103 9.67 -7.07 -15.79
C PHE A 103 10.40 -6.56 -17.03
N LEU A 104 9.65 -6.29 -18.09
CA LEU A 104 10.14 -5.67 -19.32
C LEU A 104 9.12 -4.64 -19.77
N GLN A 105 9.59 -3.47 -20.19
CA GLN A 105 8.74 -2.49 -20.86
C GLN A 105 8.27 -3.07 -22.20
N LYS A 106 6.96 -3.04 -22.44
CA LYS A 106 6.37 -3.62 -23.65
C LYS A 106 6.64 -2.72 -24.86
N PRO A 107 6.66 -3.28 -26.09
CA PRO A 107 6.65 -2.46 -27.30
C PRO A 107 5.46 -1.50 -27.29
N ASN A 108 5.72 -0.23 -27.60
CA ASN A 108 4.75 0.88 -27.55
C ASN A 108 4.21 1.29 -26.16
N GLU A 109 4.67 0.64 -25.08
CA GLU A 109 4.32 1.07 -23.72
C GLU A 109 5.13 2.31 -23.35
N THR A 110 4.43 3.33 -22.88
CA THR A 110 5.05 4.56 -22.44
C THR A 110 5.76 4.37 -21.10
N PHE A 111 6.77 5.20 -20.82
CA PHE A 111 7.45 5.18 -19.51
C PHE A 111 6.47 5.25 -18.31
N ASN A 112 5.44 6.10 -18.39
CA ASN A 112 4.46 6.24 -17.31
C ASN A 112 3.63 4.97 -17.13
N GLU A 113 3.14 4.37 -18.22
CA GLU A 113 2.40 3.10 -18.16
C GLU A 113 3.26 1.97 -17.59
N ALA A 114 4.52 1.87 -18.02
CA ALA A 114 5.47 0.90 -17.49
C ALA A 114 5.70 1.11 -15.99
N TRP A 115 5.91 2.36 -15.56
CA TRP A 115 6.11 2.68 -14.14
C TRP A 115 4.88 2.36 -13.28
N GLU A 116 3.68 2.72 -13.74
CA GLU A 116 2.45 2.36 -13.02
C GLU A 116 2.21 0.85 -12.97
N ARG A 117 2.51 0.13 -14.06
CA ARG A 117 2.42 -1.34 -14.09
C ARG A 117 3.40 -1.97 -13.10
N PHE A 118 4.64 -1.49 -13.04
CA PHE A 118 5.64 -1.96 -12.09
C PHE A 118 5.20 -1.69 -10.64
N LYS A 119 4.76 -0.47 -10.32
CA LYS A 119 4.21 -0.14 -8.99
C LYS A 119 3.01 -1.01 -8.64
N ASN A 120 2.15 -1.33 -9.60
CA ASN A 120 1.01 -2.21 -9.38
C ASN A 120 1.43 -3.65 -9.04
N LEU A 121 2.50 -4.18 -9.65
CA LEU A 121 3.06 -5.49 -9.28
C LEU A 121 3.58 -5.49 -7.84
N LEU A 122 4.33 -4.46 -7.44
CA LEU A 122 4.83 -4.30 -6.08
C LEU A 122 3.68 -4.23 -5.05
N ARG A 123 2.64 -3.45 -5.34
CA ARG A 123 1.44 -3.33 -4.47
C ARG A 123 0.66 -4.62 -4.32
N GLN A 124 0.66 -5.48 -5.35
CA GLN A 124 -0.01 -6.78 -5.28
C GLN A 124 0.74 -7.79 -4.42
N CYS A 125 2.04 -7.60 -4.16
CA CYS A 125 2.84 -8.48 -3.32
C CYS A 125 3.68 -7.66 -2.32
N PRO A 126 3.07 -6.99 -1.33
CA PRO A 126 3.81 -6.09 -0.43
C PRO A 126 4.91 -6.79 0.40
N HIS A 127 4.84 -8.12 0.53
CA HIS A 127 5.85 -8.99 1.14
C HIS A 127 6.88 -9.55 0.13
N HIS A 128 7.06 -8.91 -1.03
CA HIS A 128 7.99 -9.34 -2.07
C HIS A 128 9.48 -9.31 -1.64
N GLY A 129 9.85 -8.63 -0.56
CA GLY A 129 11.22 -8.69 -0.01
C GLY A 129 12.32 -8.10 -0.89
N PHE A 130 11.98 -7.24 -1.85
CA PHE A 130 12.94 -6.54 -2.72
C PHE A 130 13.26 -5.18 -2.11
N SER A 131 14.54 -4.84 -1.97
CA SER A 131 14.96 -3.52 -1.51
C SER A 131 14.59 -2.44 -2.54
N GLU A 132 14.50 -1.18 -2.11
CA GLU A 132 14.25 -0.07 -3.03
C GLU A 132 15.31 0.01 -4.14
N LEU A 133 16.58 -0.23 -3.80
CA LEU A 133 17.66 -0.30 -4.78
C LEU A 133 17.39 -1.40 -5.83
N HIS A 134 17.07 -2.62 -5.39
CA HIS A 134 16.76 -3.71 -6.32
C HIS A 134 15.54 -3.42 -7.20
N GLN A 135 14.53 -2.74 -6.67
CA GLN A 135 13.37 -2.32 -7.45
C GLN A 135 13.75 -1.30 -8.54
N LEU A 136 14.59 -0.32 -8.21
CA LEU A 136 15.09 0.68 -9.17
C LEU A 136 15.98 0.05 -10.24
N ASP A 137 16.90 -0.85 -9.84
CA ASP A 137 17.76 -1.59 -10.76
C ASP A 137 16.91 -2.42 -11.73
N THR A 138 15.93 -3.16 -11.20
CA THR A 138 15.04 -4.01 -12.00
C THR A 138 14.25 -3.16 -12.99
N PHE A 139 13.68 -2.04 -12.54
CA PHE A 139 12.90 -1.17 -13.41
C PHE A 139 13.78 -0.52 -14.50
N TYR A 140 14.94 0.03 -14.15
CA TYR A 140 15.87 0.67 -15.11
C TYR A 140 16.32 -0.33 -16.18
N ASN A 141 16.75 -1.53 -15.80
CA ASN A 141 17.22 -2.56 -16.74
C ASN A 141 16.11 -3.11 -17.64
N ALA A 142 14.86 -2.93 -17.25
CA ALA A 142 13.69 -3.35 -18.02
C ALA A 142 13.23 -2.33 -19.07
N LEU A 143 13.73 -1.10 -19.02
CA LEU A 143 13.33 -0.03 -19.92
C LEU A 143 13.95 -0.21 -21.31
N ASN A 144 13.29 0.39 -22.30
CA ASN A 144 13.89 0.57 -23.61
C ASN A 144 15.07 1.57 -23.55
N PRO A 145 16.02 1.52 -24.50
CA PRO A 145 17.21 2.38 -24.47
C PRO A 145 16.90 3.88 -24.41
N ASN A 146 15.86 4.36 -25.09
CA ASN A 146 15.51 5.79 -25.07
C ASN A 146 15.04 6.24 -23.68
N ASP A 147 14.34 5.37 -22.94
CA ASP A 147 13.89 5.68 -21.60
C ASP A 147 15.03 5.55 -20.57
N GLN A 148 16.00 4.66 -20.78
CA GLN A 148 17.24 4.59 -20.01
C GLN A 148 18.08 5.87 -20.19
N ASP A 149 18.37 6.25 -21.44
CA ASP A 149 19.14 7.46 -21.77
C ASP A 149 18.50 8.73 -21.18
N ALA A 150 17.17 8.79 -21.18
CA ALA A 150 16.44 9.90 -20.58
C ALA A 150 16.55 9.94 -19.05
N LEU A 151 16.62 8.78 -18.39
CA LEU A 151 16.88 8.72 -16.95
C LEU A 151 18.32 9.11 -16.63
N ASP A 152 19.29 8.61 -17.39
CA ASP A 152 20.71 8.96 -17.22
C ASP A 152 20.96 10.47 -17.43
N SER A 153 20.32 11.04 -18.46
CA SER A 153 20.36 12.49 -18.72
C SER A 153 19.76 13.29 -17.55
N ALA A 154 18.64 12.84 -16.99
CA ALA A 154 18.01 13.49 -15.84
C ALA A 154 18.81 13.31 -14.53
N ALA A 155 19.57 12.22 -14.42
CA ALA A 155 20.48 11.95 -13.33
C ALA A 155 21.81 12.74 -13.44
N GLY A 156 22.13 13.27 -14.62
CA GLY A 156 23.42 13.91 -14.89
C GLY A 156 24.60 12.91 -14.94
N GLY A 157 24.32 11.67 -15.36
CA GLY A 157 25.25 10.54 -15.34
C GLY A 157 24.49 9.22 -15.26
N ASN A 158 25.16 8.13 -14.91
CA ASN A 158 24.49 6.84 -14.72
C ASN A 158 23.42 6.93 -13.62
N PHE A 159 22.18 6.59 -13.95
CA PHE A 159 21.05 6.58 -13.04
C PHE A 159 21.26 5.63 -11.86
N LEU A 160 21.91 4.48 -12.09
CA LEU A 160 22.14 3.46 -11.06
C LEU A 160 23.16 3.89 -10.00
N ASP A 161 23.90 4.99 -10.21
CA ASP A 161 24.80 5.56 -9.21
C ASP A 161 24.05 6.44 -8.17
N LYS A 162 22.75 6.70 -8.40
CA LYS A 162 21.93 7.50 -7.49
C LYS A 162 21.51 6.70 -6.27
N ILE A 163 21.43 7.38 -5.14
CA ILE A 163 20.79 6.82 -3.96
C ILE A 163 19.29 6.58 -4.24
N PRO A 164 18.65 5.56 -3.61
CA PRO A 164 17.28 5.19 -3.96
C PRO A 164 16.25 6.32 -3.91
N ARG A 165 16.38 7.22 -2.93
CA ARG A 165 15.51 8.40 -2.79
C ARG A 165 15.57 9.30 -4.03
N ASP A 166 16.77 9.58 -4.53
CA ASP A 166 16.96 10.47 -5.68
C ASP A 166 16.55 9.78 -6.97
N GLY A 167 16.87 8.49 -7.12
CA GLY A 167 16.44 7.68 -8.26
C GLY A 167 14.91 7.64 -8.38
N LEU A 168 14.21 7.41 -7.27
CA LEU A 168 12.75 7.44 -7.23
C LEU A 168 12.20 8.82 -7.61
N ALA A 169 12.80 9.90 -7.12
CA ALA A 169 12.37 11.26 -7.45
C ALA A 169 12.53 11.57 -8.96
N ILE A 170 13.62 11.10 -9.58
CA ILE A 170 13.86 11.27 -11.03
C ILE A 170 12.81 10.49 -11.84
N ILE A 171 12.54 9.23 -11.48
CA ILE A 171 11.49 8.42 -12.13
C ILE A 171 10.13 9.09 -12.01
N GLU A 172 9.76 9.54 -10.81
CA GLU A 172 8.48 10.22 -10.56
C GLU A 172 8.38 11.58 -11.25
N SER A 173 9.50 12.27 -11.48
CA SER A 173 9.53 13.48 -12.29
C SER A 173 9.25 13.15 -13.76
N LYS A 174 9.99 12.20 -14.34
CA LYS A 174 9.83 11.76 -15.75
C LYS A 174 8.43 11.19 -16.02
N SER A 175 7.84 10.47 -15.07
CA SER A 175 6.50 9.90 -15.21
C SER A 175 5.41 10.97 -15.38
N LYS A 176 5.64 12.21 -14.92
CA LYS A 176 4.69 13.33 -14.96
C LYS A 176 4.81 14.26 -16.17
N VAL A 177 5.92 14.18 -16.93
CA VAL A 177 6.25 15.11 -18.03
C VAL A 177 5.20 15.14 -19.16
N ARG A 178 4.29 14.16 -19.22
CA ARG A 178 3.24 14.10 -20.26
C ARG A 178 2.05 15.04 -20.04
N TYR A 179 1.88 15.65 -18.87
CA TYR A 179 0.76 16.61 -18.65
C TYR A 179 1.05 18.03 -19.13
N SER A 180 2.29 18.37 -19.51
CA SER A 180 2.67 19.76 -19.82
C SER A 180 2.87 20.06 -21.32
N ARG A 181 2.87 19.04 -22.19
CA ARG A 181 3.23 19.21 -23.61
C ARG A 181 2.05 19.52 -24.55
N SER A 182 0.82 19.66 -24.04
CA SER A 182 -0.38 19.98 -24.84
C SER A 182 -0.70 21.47 -24.99
N HIS A 183 0.12 22.39 -24.46
CA HIS A 183 -0.14 23.84 -24.55
C HIS A 183 1.01 24.69 -25.11
N VAL A 184 1.94 24.12 -25.87
CA VAL A 184 2.98 24.92 -26.56
C VAL A 184 3.09 24.54 -28.03
N THR A 185 2.03 24.81 -28.77
CA THR A 185 2.10 25.09 -30.20
C THR A 185 1.05 26.15 -30.55
N ASP A 186 1.32 27.41 -30.22
CA ASP A 186 1.21 28.49 -31.20
C ASP A 186 1.84 29.79 -30.68
N SER A 187 2.22 30.67 -31.59
CA SER A 187 2.67 32.05 -31.41
C SER A 187 4.14 32.28 -31.01
N ARG A 188 5.01 32.19 -32.02
CA ARG A 188 6.05 33.22 -32.19
C ARG A 188 5.35 34.56 -32.44
N VAL A 189 5.48 35.55 -31.55
CA VAL A 189 5.68 36.99 -31.83
C VAL A 189 5.87 37.77 -30.50
N SER A 190 6.94 38.57 -30.48
CA SER A 190 7.15 39.82 -29.72
C SER A 190 7.51 39.80 -28.21
N ARG A 191 8.82 40.05 -27.99
CA ARG A 191 9.47 41.01 -27.05
C ARG A 191 8.70 41.53 -25.82
N ASN A 192 9.39 41.37 -24.68
CA ASN A 192 9.36 42.13 -23.41
C ASN A 192 8.22 41.85 -22.41
N ALA A 193 8.47 40.96 -21.43
CA ALA A 193 7.84 41.00 -20.09
C ALA A 193 8.66 40.22 -19.06
N ARG A 194 8.68 40.73 -17.82
CA ARG A 194 9.46 40.28 -16.65
C ARG A 194 9.12 38.84 -16.20
N LEU A 195 10.12 38.15 -15.65
CA LEU A 195 10.00 36.88 -14.92
C LEU A 195 8.91 36.96 -13.83
N PRO A 196 7.95 36.02 -13.76
CA PRO A 196 7.15 35.81 -12.57
C PRO A 196 7.90 34.90 -11.59
N SER A 197 7.93 35.35 -10.34
CA SER A 197 8.39 34.62 -9.16
C SER A 197 7.68 33.27 -8.99
N SER A 198 8.43 32.28 -8.52
CA SER A 198 7.96 30.96 -8.07
C SER A 198 6.75 31.04 -7.13
N SER A 199 5.64 30.39 -7.49
CA SER A 199 4.45 30.28 -6.66
C SER A 199 4.64 29.26 -5.50
N PRO A 200 4.19 29.55 -4.26
CA PRO A 200 4.33 28.67 -3.09
C PRO A 200 3.25 27.59 -2.95
N SER A 201 2.49 27.28 -4.02
CA SER A 201 1.19 26.60 -3.90
C SER A 201 1.24 25.17 -3.38
N HIS A 202 2.28 24.39 -3.74
CA HIS A 202 2.27 22.95 -3.47
C HIS A 202 2.64 22.55 -2.02
N TYR A 203 3.30 23.45 -1.28
CA TYR A 203 3.67 23.23 0.13
C TYR A 203 2.50 23.52 1.08
N PHE A 204 1.70 24.55 0.76
CA PHE A 204 0.52 24.93 1.53
C PHE A 204 -0.57 23.85 1.48
N ASP A 205 -0.76 23.22 0.31
CA ASP A 205 -1.73 22.13 0.16
C ASP A 205 -1.38 20.91 1.00
N LEU A 206 -0.09 20.56 1.12
CA LEU A 206 0.36 19.42 1.93
C LEU A 206 0.20 19.67 3.44
N GLN A 207 0.46 20.90 3.90
CA GLN A 207 0.23 21.27 5.31
C GLN A 207 -1.25 21.23 5.67
N GLN A 208 -2.13 21.67 4.76
CA GLN A 208 -3.58 21.66 5.00
C GLN A 208 -4.15 20.22 5.02
N ILE A 209 -3.61 19.33 4.18
CA ILE A 209 -3.96 17.90 4.22
C ILE A 209 -3.47 17.25 5.52
N ALA A 210 -2.25 17.55 5.96
CA ALA A 210 -1.70 17.02 7.21
C ALA A 210 -2.53 17.45 8.43
N ALA A 211 -2.85 18.74 8.54
CA ALA A 211 -3.69 19.28 9.61
C ALA A 211 -5.11 18.67 9.60
N SER A 212 -5.69 18.46 8.41
CA SER A 212 -6.99 17.79 8.30
C SER A 212 -6.95 16.31 8.71
N LEU A 213 -5.83 15.62 8.49
CA LEU A 213 -5.64 14.25 8.97
C LEU A 213 -5.48 14.19 10.48
N GLU A 214 -4.70 15.09 11.07
CA GLU A 214 -4.49 15.18 12.53
C GLU A 214 -5.81 15.43 13.26
N ASP A 215 -6.59 16.41 12.81
CA ASP A 215 -7.89 16.74 13.42
C ASP A 215 -8.89 15.58 13.32
N LYS A 216 -8.90 14.85 12.20
CA LYS A 216 -9.72 13.64 12.04
C LYS A 216 -9.25 12.48 12.93
N LEU A 217 -7.96 12.37 13.20
CA LEU A 217 -7.41 11.35 14.09
C LEU A 217 -7.72 11.68 15.56
N ASP A 218 -7.62 12.94 15.96
CA ASP A 218 -7.94 13.40 17.32
C ASP A 218 -9.43 13.23 17.63
N ILE A 219 -10.33 13.61 16.71
CA ILE A 219 -11.77 13.39 16.88
C ILE A 219 -12.07 11.89 17.03
N ARG A 220 -11.42 11.05 16.24
CA ARG A 220 -11.62 9.59 16.29
C ARG A 220 -11.04 8.98 17.56
N MET A 221 -9.92 9.48 18.07
CA MET A 221 -9.33 9.05 19.34
C MET A 221 -10.21 9.46 20.52
N ASN A 222 -10.68 10.70 20.57
CA ASN A 222 -11.56 11.18 21.64
C ASN A 222 -12.90 10.41 21.67
N HIS A 223 -13.48 10.10 20.51
CA HIS A 223 -14.68 9.26 20.44
C HIS A 223 -14.40 7.82 20.89
N PHE A 224 -13.23 7.28 20.56
CA PHE A 224 -12.82 5.94 20.97
C PHE A 224 -12.61 5.85 22.48
N GLU A 225 -11.90 6.80 23.09
CA GLU A 225 -11.70 6.87 24.55
C GLU A 225 -13.02 6.98 25.30
N LYS A 226 -13.95 7.79 24.81
CA LYS A 226 -15.29 7.90 25.39
C LYS A 226 -16.03 6.56 25.34
N SER A 227 -15.96 5.84 24.22
CA SER A 227 -16.58 4.50 24.07
C SER A 227 -15.91 3.37 24.87
N LEU A 228 -14.74 3.62 25.48
CA LEU A 228 -14.07 2.65 26.36
C LEU A 228 -14.45 2.83 27.84
N ASN A 229 -14.89 4.05 28.20
CA ASN A 229 -15.26 4.46 29.55
C ASN A 229 -16.77 4.37 29.84
N ASP A 230 -17.60 4.24 28.79
CA ASP A 230 -19.01 3.83 28.85
C ASP A 230 -19.17 2.31 28.66
#